data_AF-A0A1F8S416-F1
#
_entry.id   AF-A0A1F8S416-F1
#
_cell.length_a   1.000
_cell.length_b   1.000
_cell.length_c   1.000
_cell.angle_alpha   90.00
_cell.angle_beta   90.00
_cell.angle_gamma   90.00
#
_symmetry.space_group_name_H-M   'P 1'
#
loop_
_entity.id
_entity.type
_entity.pdbx_description
1 polymer ?
#
loop_
_entity_poly.entity_id
_entity_poly.type
_entity_poly.pdbx_seq_one_letter_code
_entity_poly.pdbx_strand_id
1 'polypeptide(L)'
;MSRGAALTGALLITLGTPATWPLALAAFMLRGGIVLVTLPIVVLPTPVGLGNVLAPAITSVALGSVPIAVLVVSVTAVVAALAWLLLGGWMAAALEGEGARIVARDEEATTPRGPAATAAPTIDRGDARVAARILGARLVAYVPLGLALAWGSLRFVSASYDELTNPSDVTTPIVLRVVRASPEAVLAIVLAWMIGEIVGAVAARRIVLAGDRVVAALRGAVVTSLRHPLAVLARFWLPTLVLVVVLAPSALAAASAWTAARAVLVDRADPLWVVAAVALFVVLWVIGLLLAAVVCAWRAAVWTVAEIVGHGTFGGSSDRRPGDWRPDQSSANL
;
A
#
# COMPACT_ATOMS: atom_id res chain seq x y z
N MET A 1 -11.46 -23.77 6.58
CA MET A 1 -10.49 -23.20 7.54
C MET A 1 -11.15 -22.07 8.33
N SER A 2 -10.85 -21.96 9.63
CA SER A 2 -11.27 -20.79 10.43
C SER A 2 -10.55 -19.53 9.93
N ARG A 3 -11.18 -18.35 10.08
CA ARG A 3 -10.60 -17.07 9.63
C ARG A 3 -9.22 -16.79 10.27
N GLY A 4 -9.04 -17.21 11.53
CA GLY A 4 -7.76 -17.10 12.24
C GLY A 4 -6.66 -17.95 11.62
N ALA A 5 -6.97 -19.18 11.20
CA ALA A 5 -5.97 -20.08 10.60
C ALA A 5 -5.36 -19.51 9.31
N ALA A 6 -6.13 -18.79 8.49
CA ALA A 6 -5.61 -18.16 7.28
C ALA A 6 -4.66 -16.98 7.58
N LEU A 7 -4.96 -16.17 8.60
CA LEU A 7 -4.11 -15.04 9.00
C LEU A 7 -2.80 -15.52 9.63
N THR A 8 -2.88 -16.54 10.50
CA THR A 8 -1.72 -17.17 11.12
C THR A 8 -0.88 -17.92 10.09
N GLY A 9 -1.51 -18.66 9.18
CA GLY A 9 -0.82 -19.32 8.06
C GLY A 9 -0.06 -18.32 7.20
N ALA A 10 -0.71 -17.22 6.79
CA ALA A 10 -0.04 -16.15 6.05
C ALA A 10 1.14 -15.53 6.81
N LEU A 11 1.06 -15.43 8.15
CA LEU A 11 2.18 -14.95 8.97
C LEU A 11 3.35 -15.94 8.97
N LEU A 12 3.07 -17.23 9.16
CA LEU A 12 4.09 -18.28 9.13
C LEU A 12 4.79 -18.35 7.77
N ILE A 13 4.04 -18.28 6.67
CA ILE A 13 4.60 -18.21 5.31
C ILE A 13 5.48 -16.98 5.16
N THR A 14 5.03 -15.82 5.65
CA THR A 14 5.83 -14.58 5.57
C THR A 14 7.15 -14.71 6.32
N LEU A 15 7.16 -15.36 7.49
CA LEU A 15 8.37 -15.61 8.27
C LEU A 15 9.26 -16.68 7.63
N GLY A 16 8.67 -17.68 6.97
CA GLY A 16 9.38 -18.72 6.20
C GLY A 16 9.97 -18.22 4.89
N THR A 17 9.45 -17.12 4.34
CA THR A 17 9.85 -16.55 3.03
C THR A 17 10.38 -15.11 3.15
N PRO A 18 11.55 -14.90 3.80
CA PRO A 18 12.11 -13.57 4.03
C PRO A 18 12.39 -12.77 2.75
N ALA A 19 12.52 -13.46 1.60
CA ALA A 19 12.65 -12.82 0.28
C ALA A 19 11.46 -11.91 -0.09
N THR A 20 10.29 -12.12 0.51
CA THR A 20 9.09 -11.29 0.27
C THR A 20 9.14 -9.94 1.00
N TRP A 21 9.95 -9.81 2.05
CA TRP A 21 10.03 -8.60 2.88
C TRP A 21 10.52 -7.38 2.08
N PRO A 22 11.68 -7.42 1.39
CA PRO A 22 12.13 -6.26 0.61
C PRO A 22 11.19 -5.90 -0.54
N LEU A 23 10.54 -6.90 -1.17
CA LEU A 23 9.55 -6.66 -2.24
C LEU A 23 8.33 -5.89 -1.71
N ALA A 24 7.80 -6.32 -0.56
CA ALA A 24 6.65 -5.68 0.07
C ALA A 24 6.98 -4.27 0.59
N LEU A 25 8.18 -4.09 1.17
CA LEU A 25 8.66 -2.78 1.61
C LEU A 25 8.80 -1.83 0.41
N ALA A 26 9.45 -2.27 -0.66
CA ALA A 26 9.63 -1.46 -1.87
C ALA A 26 8.27 -1.08 -2.49
N ALA A 27 7.33 -2.03 -2.59
CA ALA A 27 5.98 -1.74 -3.06
C ALA A 27 5.24 -0.74 -2.15
N PHE A 28 5.42 -0.83 -0.82
CA PHE A 28 4.87 0.13 0.14
C PHE A 28 5.49 1.52 -0.01
N MET A 29 6.82 1.62 -0.14
CA MET A 29 7.53 2.88 -0.37
C MET A 29 7.05 3.59 -1.64
N LEU A 30 6.98 2.86 -2.76
CA LEU A 30 6.53 3.37 -4.06
C LEU A 30 5.06 3.82 -4.05
N ARG A 31 4.22 3.26 -3.18
CA ARG A 31 2.81 3.66 -3.00
C ARG A 31 2.62 4.86 -2.06
N GLY A 32 3.70 5.52 -1.67
CA GLY A 32 3.66 6.69 -0.79
C GLY A 32 4.06 6.38 0.66
N GLY A 33 4.38 5.13 1.00
CA GLY A 33 4.96 4.79 2.31
C GLY A 33 6.24 5.56 2.62
N ILE A 34 6.97 5.99 1.58
CA ILE A 34 8.15 6.85 1.73
C ILE A 34 7.82 8.17 2.44
N VAL A 35 6.65 8.75 2.17
CA VAL A 35 6.21 9.99 2.81
C VAL A 35 6.02 9.74 4.31
N LEU A 36 5.39 8.63 4.69
CA LEU A 36 5.18 8.27 6.09
C LEU A 36 6.49 8.03 6.84
N VAL A 37 7.46 7.37 6.19
CA VAL A 37 8.77 7.04 6.77
C VAL A 37 9.68 8.27 6.87
N THR A 38 9.55 9.23 5.95
CA THR A 38 10.39 10.43 5.92
C THR A 38 9.78 11.61 6.68
N LEU A 39 8.46 11.61 6.93
CA LEU A 39 7.76 12.66 7.68
C LEU A 39 8.42 13.01 9.03
N PRO A 40 8.92 12.06 9.85
CA PRO A 40 9.63 12.37 11.09
C PRO A 40 10.94 13.16 10.92
N ILE A 41 11.54 13.08 9.73
CA ILE A 41 12.85 13.65 9.39
C ILE A 41 12.67 15.03 8.75
N VAL A 42 11.62 15.17 7.94
CA VAL A 42 11.32 16.40 7.20
C VAL A 42 10.86 17.49 8.16
N VAL A 43 11.62 18.58 8.21
CA VAL A 43 11.20 19.79 8.93
C VAL A 43 10.18 20.51 8.06
N LEU A 44 8.91 20.40 8.41
CA LEU A 44 7.86 21.16 7.74
C LEU A 44 8.10 22.66 7.99
N PRO A 45 8.02 23.52 6.96
CA PRO A 45 8.13 24.95 7.16
C PRO A 45 7.02 25.41 8.11
N THR A 46 7.35 26.34 9.01
CA THR A 46 6.36 26.93 9.91
C THR A 46 5.29 27.66 9.09
N PRO A 47 4.07 27.89 9.62
CA PRO A 47 3.05 28.68 8.93
C PRO A 47 3.57 30.05 8.48
N VAL A 48 4.44 30.69 9.28
CA VAL A 48 5.13 31.93 8.91
C VAL A 48 6.10 31.72 7.74
N GLY A 49 6.88 30.64 7.76
CA GLY A 49 7.76 30.27 6.66
C GLY A 49 6.99 30.02 5.36
N LEU A 50 5.87 29.27 5.42
CA LEU A 50 4.97 29.07 4.29
C LEU A 50 4.38 30.39 3.81
N GLY A 51 3.92 31.26 4.72
CA GLY A 51 3.40 32.58 4.40
C GLY A 51 4.41 33.43 3.65
N ASN A 52 5.67 33.47 4.11
CA ASN A 52 6.73 34.22 3.45
C ASN A 52 7.06 33.68 2.04
N VAL A 53 6.98 32.36 1.85
CA VAL A 53 7.23 31.72 0.55
C VAL A 53 6.04 31.88 -0.41
N LEU A 54 4.81 31.79 0.09
CA LEU A 54 3.59 31.74 -0.74
C LEU A 54 2.91 33.09 -0.94
N ALA A 55 3.06 34.06 -0.02
CA ALA A 55 2.37 35.35 -0.10
C ALA A 55 2.66 36.12 -1.39
N PRO A 56 3.90 36.17 -1.94
CA PRO A 56 4.16 36.84 -3.21
C PRO A 56 3.40 36.20 -4.38
N ALA A 57 3.30 34.87 -4.39
CA ALA A 57 2.58 34.11 -5.41
C ALA A 57 1.07 34.38 -5.32
N ILE A 58 0.50 34.31 -4.11
CA ILE A 58 -0.93 34.55 -3.88
C ILE A 58 -1.32 35.98 -4.28
N THR A 59 -0.53 36.98 -3.87
CA THR A 59 -0.78 38.39 -4.19
C THR A 59 -0.75 38.63 -5.70
N SER A 60 0.23 38.04 -6.39
CA SER A 60 0.36 38.16 -7.84
C SER A 60 -0.87 37.60 -8.57
N VAL A 61 -1.34 36.42 -8.14
CA VAL A 61 -2.55 35.77 -8.70
C VAL A 61 -3.80 36.58 -8.42
N ALA A 62 -3.95 37.11 -7.20
CA ALA A 62 -5.08 37.97 -6.84
C ALA A 62 -5.16 39.26 -7.68
N LEU A 63 -4.00 39.79 -8.10
CA LEU A 63 -3.89 40.96 -8.99
C LEU A 63 -4.01 40.60 -10.48
N GLY A 64 -4.35 39.36 -10.82
CA GLY A 64 -4.59 38.92 -12.20
C GLY A 64 -3.33 38.50 -12.98
N SER A 65 -2.18 38.37 -12.30
CA SER A 65 -0.94 37.88 -12.92
C SER A 65 -0.63 36.46 -12.43
N VAL A 66 -0.31 35.53 -13.34
CA VAL A 66 0.18 34.19 -12.94
C VAL A 66 1.70 34.20 -13.08
N PRO A 67 2.48 34.25 -11.98
CA PRO A 67 3.93 34.23 -12.09
C PRO A 67 4.40 32.94 -12.78
N ILE A 68 5.35 33.06 -13.72
CA ILE A 68 5.94 31.89 -14.41
C ILE A 68 6.45 30.86 -13.40
N ALA A 69 7.00 31.30 -12.26
CA ALA A 69 7.43 30.41 -11.18
C ALA A 69 6.30 29.54 -10.62
N VAL A 70 5.10 30.09 -10.40
CA VAL A 70 3.93 29.34 -9.91
C VAL A 70 3.50 28.31 -10.94
N LEU A 71 3.47 28.69 -12.23
CA LEU A 71 3.15 27.78 -13.32
C LEU A 71 4.17 26.64 -13.40
N VAL A 72 5.47 26.94 -13.39
CA VAL A 72 6.56 25.95 -13.47
C VAL A 72 6.50 25.00 -12.27
N VAL A 73 6.33 25.50 -11.05
CA VAL A 73 6.23 24.66 -9.84
C VAL A 73 5.00 23.77 -9.92
N SER A 74 3.84 24.30 -10.32
CA SER A 74 2.60 23.55 -10.42
C SER A 74 2.68 22.46 -11.48
N VAL A 75 3.17 22.79 -12.68
CA VAL A 75 3.36 21.82 -13.77
C VAL A 75 4.38 20.75 -13.38
N THR A 76 5.50 21.15 -12.78
CA THR A 76 6.53 20.20 -12.31
C THR A 76 5.96 19.25 -11.26
N ALA A 77 5.18 19.77 -10.30
CA ALA A 77 4.53 18.94 -9.28
C ALA A 77 3.52 17.96 -9.89
N VAL A 78 2.71 18.40 -10.85
CA VAL A 78 1.75 17.53 -11.56
C VAL A 78 2.48 16.45 -12.36
N VAL A 79 3.51 16.81 -13.13
CA VAL A 79 4.30 15.85 -13.90
C VAL A 79 5.01 14.86 -12.99
N ALA A 80 5.62 15.32 -11.89
CA ALA A 80 6.26 14.45 -10.91
C ALA A 80 5.24 13.51 -10.24
N ALA A 81 4.05 14.00 -9.89
CA ALA A 81 2.98 13.18 -9.31
C ALA A 81 2.47 12.12 -10.30
N LEU A 82 2.29 12.48 -11.57
CA LEU A 82 1.90 11.53 -12.63
C LEU A 82 3.00 10.50 -12.88
N ALA A 83 4.27 10.93 -12.96
CA ALA A 83 5.40 10.02 -13.11
C ALA A 83 5.50 9.05 -11.92
N TRP A 84 5.35 9.55 -10.69
CA TRP A 84 5.31 8.74 -9.48
C TRP A 84 4.17 7.72 -9.51
N LEU A 85 2.96 8.16 -9.86
CA LEU A 85 1.77 7.31 -9.91
C LEU A 85 1.85 6.24 -11.01
N LEU A 86 2.38 6.58 -12.18
CA LEU A 86 2.47 5.66 -13.31
C LEU A 86 3.69 4.73 -13.20
N LEU A 87 4.90 5.28 -13.05
CA LEU A 87 6.13 4.50 -12.98
C LEU A 87 6.26 3.77 -11.65
N GLY A 88 6.05 4.50 -10.54
CA GLY A 88 6.06 3.91 -9.19
C GLY A 88 4.93 2.91 -9.01
N GLY A 89 3.74 3.21 -9.55
CA GLY A 89 2.61 2.28 -9.56
C GLY A 89 2.88 1.00 -10.37
N TRP A 90 3.51 1.12 -11.56
CA TRP A 90 3.89 -0.02 -12.38
C TRP A 90 4.94 -0.89 -11.69
N MET A 91 5.99 -0.29 -11.13
CA MET A 91 7.03 -1.00 -10.36
C MET A 91 6.42 -1.68 -9.13
N ALA A 92 5.57 -0.99 -8.36
CA ALA A 92 4.89 -1.57 -7.21
C ALA A 92 3.95 -2.71 -7.59
N ALA A 93 3.33 -2.65 -8.77
CA ALA A 93 2.50 -3.73 -9.31
C ALA A 93 3.34 -4.96 -9.71
N ALA A 94 4.53 -4.75 -10.29
CA ALA A 94 5.46 -5.84 -10.59
C ALA A 94 5.94 -6.55 -9.31
N LEU A 95 6.35 -5.78 -8.30
CA LEU A 95 6.76 -6.30 -6.99
C LEU A 95 5.63 -7.06 -6.28
N GLU A 96 4.40 -6.55 -6.33
CA GLU A 96 3.23 -7.23 -5.78
C GLU A 96 2.95 -8.55 -6.52
N GLY A 97 3.09 -8.56 -7.85
CA GLY A 97 2.91 -9.76 -8.66
C GLY A 97 3.96 -10.84 -8.37
N GLU A 98 5.22 -10.45 -8.18
CA GLU A 98 6.28 -11.39 -7.83
C GLU A 98 6.13 -11.91 -6.39
N GLY A 99 5.83 -11.03 -5.44
CA GLY A 99 5.55 -11.45 -4.06
C GLY A 99 4.38 -12.43 -3.95
N ALA A 100 3.32 -12.23 -4.75
CA ALA A 100 2.20 -13.18 -4.80
C ALA A 100 2.61 -14.55 -5.39
N ARG A 101 3.49 -14.59 -6.39
CA ARG A 101 4.00 -15.85 -6.96
C ARG A 101 4.89 -16.61 -5.99
N ILE A 102 5.78 -15.91 -5.27
CA ILE A 102 6.65 -16.54 -4.26
C ILE A 102 5.80 -17.20 -3.17
N VAL A 103 4.82 -16.48 -2.64
CA VAL A 103 3.90 -17.00 -1.61
C VAL A 103 3.09 -18.20 -2.13
N ALA A 104 2.62 -18.16 -3.38
CA ALA A 104 1.88 -19.27 -3.96
C ALA A 104 2.73 -20.55 -4.12
N ARG A 105 4.00 -20.41 -4.53
CA ARG A 105 4.92 -21.55 -4.68
C ARG A 105 5.27 -22.23 -3.35
N ASP A 106 5.41 -21.43 -2.28
CA ASP A 106 5.74 -21.95 -0.93
C ASP A 106 4.58 -22.77 -0.34
N GLU A 107 3.34 -22.31 -0.56
CA GLU A 107 2.13 -23.04 -0.18
C GLU A 107 2.00 -24.36 -0.96
N GLU A 108 2.32 -24.37 -2.25
CA GLU A 108 2.34 -25.60 -3.06
C GLU A 108 3.41 -26.59 -2.57
N ALA A 109 4.58 -26.11 -2.16
CA ALA A 109 5.68 -26.93 -1.65
C ALA A 109 5.38 -27.56 -0.27
N THR A 110 4.55 -26.93 0.55
CA THR A 110 4.07 -27.49 1.82
C THR A 110 2.98 -28.55 1.64
N THR A 111 2.39 -28.67 0.43
CA THR A 111 1.59 -29.84 0.02
C THR A 111 2.50 -30.98 -0.52
N PRO A 112 2.33 -32.26 -0.12
CA PRO A 112 3.29 -33.35 -0.40
C PRO A 112 3.38 -33.85 -1.86
N ARG A 113 3.19 -33.03 -2.90
CA ARG A 113 3.19 -33.47 -4.30
C ARG A 113 3.96 -32.54 -5.23
N GLY A 114 5.25 -32.82 -5.42
CA GLY A 114 5.99 -32.42 -6.63
C GLY A 114 7.45 -31.99 -6.40
N PRO A 115 8.38 -32.28 -7.33
CA PRO A 115 9.77 -31.87 -7.21
C PRO A 115 9.92 -30.35 -7.35
N ALA A 116 10.61 -29.74 -6.38
CA ALA A 116 10.87 -28.31 -6.31
C ALA A 116 11.77 -27.85 -7.47
N ALA A 117 11.21 -27.05 -8.38
CA ALA A 117 11.98 -26.37 -9.42
C ALA A 117 12.57 -25.06 -8.88
N THR A 118 13.82 -25.11 -8.45
CA THR A 118 14.65 -23.93 -8.19
C THR A 118 15.03 -23.26 -9.50
N ALA A 119 14.22 -22.32 -9.97
CA ALA A 119 14.57 -21.42 -11.07
C ALA A 119 14.75 -19.99 -10.52
N ALA A 120 15.91 -19.39 -10.82
CA ALA A 120 16.22 -18.01 -10.50
C ALA A 120 15.23 -17.05 -11.20
N PRO A 121 14.87 -15.91 -10.58
CA PRO A 121 13.90 -14.98 -11.15
C PRO A 121 14.52 -14.24 -12.35
N THR A 122 14.06 -14.57 -13.56
CA THR A 122 14.25 -13.74 -14.76
C THR A 122 12.96 -12.96 -15.02
N ILE A 123 13.06 -11.64 -15.15
CA ILE A 123 11.92 -10.79 -15.53
C ILE A 123 11.64 -11.07 -17.00
N ASP A 124 10.61 -11.88 -17.28
CA ASP A 124 10.20 -12.18 -18.65
C ASP A 124 9.31 -11.04 -19.18
N ARG A 125 9.21 -10.88 -20.50
CA ARG A 125 8.28 -9.92 -21.15
C ARG A 125 6.82 -10.15 -20.71
N GLY A 126 6.49 -11.35 -20.23
CA GLY A 126 5.21 -11.67 -19.59
C GLY A 126 4.95 -10.85 -18.32
N ASP A 127 5.98 -10.57 -17.52
CA ASP A 127 5.87 -9.90 -16.23
C ASP A 127 5.49 -8.43 -16.36
N ALA A 128 6.04 -7.74 -17.36
CA ALA A 128 5.70 -6.34 -17.65
C ALA A 128 4.22 -6.18 -18.03
N ARG A 129 3.66 -7.14 -18.78
CA ARG A 129 2.24 -7.15 -19.15
C ARG A 129 1.34 -7.43 -17.95
N VAL A 130 1.74 -8.34 -17.07
CA VAL A 130 1.03 -8.63 -15.82
C VAL A 130 1.03 -7.40 -14.91
N ALA A 131 2.19 -6.76 -14.72
CA ALA A 131 2.31 -5.52 -13.94
C ALA A 131 1.44 -4.39 -14.50
N ALA A 132 1.41 -4.20 -15.82
CA ALA A 132 0.54 -3.21 -16.47
C ALA A 132 -0.96 -3.51 -16.25
N ARG A 133 -1.38 -4.79 -16.27
CA ARG A 133 -2.76 -5.17 -15.96
C ARG A 133 -3.11 -4.91 -14.50
N ILE A 134 -2.22 -5.24 -13.56
CA ILE A 134 -2.40 -4.96 -12.13
C ILE A 134 -2.51 -3.44 -11.90
N LEU A 135 -1.62 -2.64 -12.51
CA LEU A 135 -1.69 -1.19 -12.45
C LEU A 135 -3.03 -0.68 -12.99
N GLY A 136 -3.44 -1.13 -14.17
CA GLY A 136 -4.73 -0.75 -14.77
C GLY A 136 -5.92 -1.08 -13.86
N ALA A 137 -5.93 -2.27 -13.25
CA ALA A 137 -6.95 -2.65 -12.28
C ALA A 137 -6.94 -1.74 -11.04
N ARG A 138 -5.77 -1.42 -10.49
CA ARG A 138 -5.64 -0.50 -9.35
C ARG A 138 -6.10 0.91 -9.70
N LEU A 139 -5.70 1.46 -10.84
CA LEU A 139 -6.13 2.80 -11.28
C LEU A 139 -7.66 2.89 -11.37
N VAL A 140 -8.31 1.89 -11.96
CA VAL A 140 -9.78 1.83 -12.01
C VAL A 140 -10.38 1.70 -10.61
N ALA A 141 -9.81 0.86 -9.75
CA ALA A 141 -10.28 0.68 -8.37
C ALA A 141 -10.15 1.96 -7.50
N TYR A 142 -9.18 2.84 -7.80
CA TYR A 142 -9.00 4.13 -7.09
C TYR A 142 -9.73 5.31 -7.73
N VAL A 143 -10.48 5.13 -8.83
CA VAL A 143 -11.32 6.22 -9.38
C VAL A 143 -12.24 6.84 -8.31
N PRO A 144 -12.96 6.05 -7.47
CA PRO A 144 -13.77 6.62 -6.40
C PRO A 144 -12.95 7.44 -5.39
N LEU A 145 -11.72 7.03 -5.11
CA LEU A 145 -10.83 7.79 -4.21
C LEU A 145 -10.42 9.12 -4.85
N GLY A 146 -10.10 9.13 -6.14
CA GLY A 146 -9.80 10.37 -6.87
C GLY A 146 -10.98 11.36 -6.83
N LEU A 147 -12.21 10.87 -7.02
CA LEU A 147 -13.42 11.67 -6.90
C LEU A 147 -13.64 12.18 -5.47
N ALA A 148 -13.46 11.32 -4.47
CA ALA A 148 -13.58 11.68 -3.05
C ALA A 148 -12.54 12.71 -2.63
N LEU A 149 -11.30 12.62 -3.14
CA LEU A 149 -10.24 13.59 -2.90
C LEU A 149 -10.55 14.93 -3.55
N ALA A 150 -10.99 14.95 -4.82
CA ALA A 150 -11.37 16.19 -5.50
C ALA A 150 -12.50 16.92 -4.76
N TRP A 151 -13.57 16.20 -4.42
CA TRP A 151 -14.68 16.74 -3.66
C TRP A 151 -14.29 17.15 -2.23
N GLY A 152 -13.56 16.28 -1.52
CA GLY A 152 -13.10 16.54 -0.16
C GLY A 152 -12.13 17.72 -0.07
N SER A 153 -11.30 17.94 -1.10
CA SER A 153 -10.39 19.10 -1.16
C SER A 153 -11.17 20.41 -1.21
N LEU A 154 -12.23 20.49 -2.00
CA LEU A 154 -13.11 21.66 -2.04
C LEU A 154 -13.76 21.92 -0.66
N ARG A 155 -14.20 20.84 0.02
CA ARG A 155 -14.77 20.93 1.38
C ARG A 155 -13.75 21.42 2.39
N PHE A 156 -12.55 20.85 2.42
CA PHE A 156 -11.51 21.28 3.34
C PHE A 156 -11.04 22.70 3.09
N VAL A 157 -10.95 23.16 1.85
CA VAL A 157 -10.60 24.55 1.52
C VAL A 157 -11.67 25.50 2.05
N SER A 158 -12.95 25.21 1.82
CA SER A 158 -14.06 26.02 2.36
C SER A 158 -14.03 26.06 3.89
N ALA A 159 -13.96 24.89 4.55
CA ALA A 159 -13.92 24.81 6.00
C ALA A 159 -12.68 25.49 6.60
N SER A 160 -11.53 25.40 5.92
CA SER A 160 -10.31 26.11 6.35
C SER A 160 -10.48 27.62 6.24
N TYR A 161 -11.11 28.11 5.16
CA TYR A 161 -11.39 29.52 4.98
C TYR A 161 -12.34 30.05 6.07
N ASP A 162 -13.40 29.31 6.35
CA ASP A 162 -14.37 29.67 7.40
C ASP A 162 -13.70 29.69 8.78
N GLU A 163 -12.88 28.68 9.10
CA GLU A 163 -12.14 28.60 10.37
C GLU A 163 -11.01 29.63 10.52
N LEU A 164 -10.50 30.17 9.40
CA LEU A 164 -9.52 31.26 9.39
C LEU A 164 -10.16 32.64 9.54
N THR A 165 -11.39 32.82 9.04
CA THR A 165 -12.10 34.09 9.06
C THR A 165 -13.01 34.25 10.28
N ASN A 166 -13.59 33.16 10.77
CA ASN A 166 -14.44 33.12 11.95
C ASN A 166 -14.12 31.87 12.81
N PRO A 167 -13.04 31.91 13.62
CA PRO A 167 -12.55 30.74 14.34
C PRO A 167 -13.56 30.26 15.39
N SER A 168 -13.92 28.98 15.34
CA SER A 168 -14.86 28.38 16.29
C SER A 168 -14.27 28.19 17.69
N ASP A 169 -12.96 27.96 17.79
CA ASP A 169 -12.19 27.80 19.03
C ASP A 169 -10.71 28.05 18.74
N VAL A 170 -10.02 28.87 19.55
CA VAL A 170 -8.60 29.18 19.38
C VAL A 170 -7.66 28.19 20.07
N THR A 171 -8.18 27.33 20.95
CA THR A 171 -7.36 26.36 21.71
C THR A 171 -7.11 25.07 20.93
N THR A 172 -8.09 24.62 20.13
CA THR A 172 -7.94 23.45 19.26
C THR A 172 -7.12 23.80 18.01
N PRO A 173 -6.11 22.99 17.63
CA PRO A 173 -5.37 23.16 16.39
C PRO A 173 -6.28 23.21 15.15
N ILE A 174 -6.01 24.12 14.22
CA ILE A 174 -6.83 24.36 13.02
C ILE A 174 -7.16 23.09 12.23
N VAL A 175 -6.20 22.16 12.09
CA VAL A 175 -6.39 20.90 11.37
C VAL A 175 -7.52 20.07 11.97
N LEU A 176 -7.59 19.98 13.30
CA LEU A 176 -8.65 19.24 13.98
C LEU A 176 -10.01 19.93 13.84
N ARG A 177 -10.05 21.27 13.81
CA ARG A 177 -11.29 22.03 13.59
C ARG A 177 -11.82 21.80 12.18
N VAL A 178 -10.96 21.93 11.16
CA VAL A 178 -11.31 21.69 9.75
C VAL A 178 -11.81 20.25 9.53
N VAL A 179 -11.15 19.27 10.14
CA VAL A 179 -11.59 17.86 10.07
C VAL A 179 -12.96 17.66 10.74
N ARG A 180 -13.20 18.28 11.90
CA ARG A 180 -14.50 18.22 12.59
C ARG A 180 -15.60 18.98 11.84
N ALA A 181 -15.26 20.01 11.07
CA ALA A 181 -16.19 20.78 10.26
C ALA A 181 -16.60 20.07 8.97
N SER A 182 -15.84 19.06 8.51
CA SER A 182 -16.16 18.28 7.30
C SER A 182 -15.94 16.77 7.50
N PRO A 183 -16.63 16.13 8.49
CA PRO A 183 -16.49 14.71 8.75
C PRO A 183 -16.93 13.83 7.56
N GLU A 184 -17.87 14.31 6.75
CA GLU A 184 -18.34 13.63 5.54
C GLU A 184 -17.25 13.53 4.47
N ALA A 185 -16.37 14.52 4.34
CA ALA A 185 -15.24 14.51 3.43
C ALA A 185 -14.22 13.45 3.85
N VAL A 186 -13.90 13.41 5.14
CA VAL A 186 -13.01 12.40 5.73
C VAL A 186 -13.58 11.00 5.52
N LEU A 187 -14.87 10.80 5.84
CA LEU A 187 -15.52 9.50 5.70
C LEU A 187 -15.53 9.03 4.23
N ALA A 188 -15.87 9.91 3.29
CA ALA A 188 -15.85 9.58 1.86
C ALA A 188 -14.46 9.16 1.38
N ILE A 189 -13.41 9.91 1.78
CA ILE A 189 -12.02 9.59 1.43
C ILE A 189 -11.60 8.24 2.02
N VAL A 190 -11.86 8.00 3.31
CA VAL A 190 -11.49 6.76 4.00
C VAL A 190 -12.19 5.55 3.38
N LEU A 191 -13.50 5.65 3.11
CA LEU A 191 -14.27 4.57 2.51
C LEU A 191 -13.83 4.30 1.07
N ALA A 192 -13.65 5.34 0.25
CA ALA A 192 -13.20 5.18 -1.13
C ALA A 192 -11.78 4.60 -1.21
N TRP A 193 -10.88 5.01 -0.31
CA TRP A 193 -9.55 4.44 -0.16
C TRP A 193 -9.61 2.96 0.19
N MET A 194 -10.39 2.61 1.22
CA MET A 194 -10.57 1.22 1.66
C MET A 194 -11.12 0.34 0.54
N ILE A 195 -12.14 0.80 -0.19
CA ILE A 195 -12.73 0.07 -1.33
C ILE A 195 -11.67 -0.13 -2.41
N GLY A 196 -10.93 0.92 -2.78
CA GLY A 196 -9.89 0.85 -3.80
C GLY A 196 -8.77 -0.12 -3.43
N GLU A 197 -8.32 -0.12 -2.18
CA GLU A 197 -7.32 -1.07 -1.68
C GLU A 197 -7.82 -2.51 -1.72
N ILE A 198 -9.02 -2.77 -1.22
CA ILE A 198 -9.60 -4.12 -1.17
C ILE A 198 -9.79 -4.67 -2.58
N VAL A 199 -10.50 -3.92 -3.44
CA VAL A 199 -10.83 -4.36 -4.80
C VAL A 199 -9.55 -4.49 -5.63
N GLY A 200 -8.64 -3.51 -5.53
CA GLY A 200 -7.36 -3.55 -6.22
C GLY A 200 -6.46 -4.71 -5.75
N ALA A 201 -6.42 -5.00 -4.45
CA ALA A 201 -5.64 -6.11 -3.91
C ALA A 201 -6.15 -7.46 -4.40
N VAL A 202 -7.47 -7.71 -4.35
CA VAL A 202 -8.07 -8.97 -4.84
C VAL A 202 -7.91 -9.10 -6.35
N ALA A 203 -8.19 -8.04 -7.11
CA ALA A 203 -8.04 -8.05 -8.57
C ALA A 203 -6.58 -8.33 -8.98
N ALA A 204 -5.59 -7.77 -8.27
CA ALA A 204 -4.19 -8.06 -8.53
C ALA A 204 -3.87 -9.56 -8.40
N ARG A 205 -4.38 -10.24 -7.36
CA ARG A 205 -4.14 -11.69 -7.18
C ARG A 205 -4.82 -12.52 -8.26
N ARG A 206 -6.04 -12.15 -8.67
CA ARG A 206 -6.72 -12.80 -9.79
C ARG A 206 -5.95 -12.69 -11.10
N ILE A 207 -5.39 -11.51 -11.38
CA ILE A 207 -4.57 -11.30 -12.58
C ILE A 207 -3.31 -12.17 -12.54
N VAL A 208 -2.65 -12.26 -11.38
CA VAL A 208 -1.38 -12.98 -11.22
C VAL A 208 -1.59 -14.49 -11.19
N LEU A 209 -2.52 -14.98 -10.38
CA LEU A 209 -2.72 -16.40 -10.09
C LEU A 209 -3.66 -17.08 -11.09
N ALA A 210 -4.74 -16.41 -11.50
CA ALA A 210 -5.73 -16.96 -12.42
C ALA A 210 -5.56 -16.47 -13.87
N GLY A 211 -4.67 -15.50 -14.12
CA GLY A 211 -4.48 -14.93 -15.46
C GLY A 211 -5.65 -14.08 -15.95
N ASP A 212 -6.55 -13.66 -15.06
CA ASP A 212 -7.76 -12.91 -15.39
C ASP A 212 -7.42 -11.61 -16.15
N ARG A 213 -8.30 -11.22 -17.08
CA ARG A 213 -8.27 -9.87 -17.68
C ARG A 213 -8.73 -8.83 -16.65
N VAL A 214 -8.28 -7.58 -16.79
CA VAL A 214 -8.56 -6.48 -15.84
C VAL A 214 -10.05 -6.38 -15.45
N VAL A 215 -10.96 -6.37 -16.42
CA VAL A 215 -12.41 -6.25 -16.18
C VAL A 215 -12.97 -7.46 -15.43
N ALA A 216 -12.55 -8.68 -15.82
CA ALA A 216 -12.98 -9.91 -15.16
C ALA A 216 -12.46 -9.98 -13.71
N ALA A 217 -11.20 -9.59 -13.50
CA ALA A 217 -10.58 -9.52 -12.18
C ALA A 217 -11.29 -8.52 -11.26
N LEU A 218 -11.61 -7.31 -11.76
CA LEU A 218 -12.35 -6.30 -10.99
C LEU A 218 -13.77 -6.77 -10.65
N ARG A 219 -14.50 -7.32 -11.63
CA ARG A 219 -15.85 -7.86 -11.38
C ARG A 219 -15.81 -8.98 -10.35
N GLY A 220 -14.86 -9.91 -10.48
CA GLY A 220 -14.64 -10.99 -9.53
C GLY A 220 -14.32 -10.46 -8.14
N ALA A 221 -13.42 -9.47 -8.03
CA ALA A 221 -13.05 -8.84 -6.77
C ALA A 221 -14.25 -8.18 -6.06
N VAL A 222 -15.09 -7.45 -6.81
CA VAL A 222 -16.32 -6.84 -6.26
C VAL A 222 -17.30 -7.92 -5.78
N VAL A 223 -17.57 -8.94 -6.59
CA VAL A 223 -18.49 -10.02 -6.23
C VAL A 223 -18.01 -10.77 -4.98
N THR A 224 -16.71 -11.09 -4.90
CA THR A 224 -16.12 -11.74 -3.71
C THR A 224 -16.23 -10.85 -2.47
N SER A 225 -15.98 -9.55 -2.62
CA SER A 225 -16.09 -8.57 -1.53
C SER A 225 -17.51 -8.45 -0.99
N LEU A 226 -18.52 -8.48 -1.86
CA LEU A 226 -19.93 -8.41 -1.48
C LEU A 226 -20.46 -9.72 -0.88
N ARG A 227 -19.95 -10.88 -1.31
CA ARG A 227 -20.35 -12.18 -0.76
C ARG A 227 -19.80 -12.44 0.63
N HIS A 228 -18.62 -11.91 0.96
CA HIS A 228 -17.93 -12.17 2.22
C HIS A 228 -17.39 -10.89 2.89
N PRO A 229 -18.25 -9.89 3.17
CA PRO A 229 -17.83 -8.55 3.57
C PRO A 229 -17.01 -8.55 4.87
N LEU A 230 -17.48 -9.29 5.89
CA LEU A 230 -16.78 -9.36 7.18
C LEU A 230 -15.40 -10.03 7.09
N ALA A 231 -15.25 -11.03 6.23
CA ALA A 231 -13.98 -11.71 6.05
C ALA A 231 -12.98 -10.82 5.30
N VAL A 232 -13.46 -10.09 4.29
CA VAL A 232 -12.65 -9.14 3.51
C VAL A 232 -12.25 -7.95 4.38
N LEU A 233 -13.16 -7.41 5.18
CA LEU A 233 -12.86 -6.35 6.14
C LEU A 233 -11.85 -6.79 7.20
N ALA A 234 -11.97 -8.00 7.74
CA ALA A 234 -11.00 -8.53 8.71
C ALA A 234 -9.59 -8.65 8.10
N ARG A 235 -9.48 -9.17 6.87
CA ARG A 235 -8.21 -9.29 6.13
C ARG A 235 -7.59 -7.94 5.79
N PHE A 236 -8.41 -6.92 5.59
CA PHE A 236 -7.96 -5.55 5.36
C PHE A 236 -7.50 -4.87 6.65
N TRP A 237 -8.37 -4.82 7.66
CA TRP A 237 -8.15 -4.03 8.86
C TRP A 237 -7.12 -4.63 9.81
N LEU A 238 -7.06 -5.95 10.00
CA LEU A 238 -6.12 -6.53 10.98
C LEU A 238 -4.65 -6.25 10.64
N PRO A 239 -4.14 -6.54 9.43
CA PRO A 239 -2.76 -6.20 9.08
C PRO A 239 -2.53 -4.69 8.99
N THR A 240 -3.56 -3.91 8.63
CA THR A 240 -3.46 -2.44 8.57
C THR A 240 -3.32 -1.83 9.96
N LEU A 241 -4.06 -2.31 10.95
CA LEU A 241 -3.91 -1.90 12.34
C LEU A 241 -2.54 -2.28 12.91
N VAL A 242 -2.06 -3.49 12.62
CA VAL A 242 -0.70 -3.89 13.01
C VAL A 242 0.36 -2.99 12.34
N LEU A 243 0.15 -2.60 11.08
CA LEU A 243 1.05 -1.66 10.40
C LEU A 243 1.05 -0.29 11.08
N VAL A 244 -0.11 0.22 11.51
CA VAL A 244 -0.19 1.47 12.27
C VAL A 244 0.53 1.34 13.63
N VAL A 245 0.31 0.24 14.34
CA VAL A 245 0.96 -0.05 15.63
C VAL A 245 2.48 -0.17 15.50
N VAL A 246 3.00 -0.59 14.34
CA VAL A 246 4.44 -0.60 14.07
C VAL A 246 4.94 0.78 13.65
N LEU A 247 4.28 1.41 12.67
CA LEU A 247 4.75 2.67 12.08
C LEU A 247 4.71 3.84 13.06
N ALA A 248 3.66 3.95 13.89
CA ALA A 248 3.51 5.08 14.82
C ALA A 248 4.65 5.18 15.85
N PRO A 249 4.98 4.14 16.65
CA PRO A 249 6.09 4.21 17.58
C PRO A 249 7.45 4.29 16.87
N SER A 250 7.64 3.62 15.72
CA SER A 250 8.87 3.78 14.94
C SER A 250 9.06 5.22 14.45
N ALA A 251 8.00 5.88 14.00
CA ALA A 251 8.02 7.27 13.58
C ALA A 251 8.32 8.22 14.76
N LEU A 252 7.71 7.99 15.93
CA LEU A 252 7.99 8.76 17.14
C LEU A 252 9.44 8.58 17.62
N ALA A 253 9.93 7.34 17.63
CA ALA A 253 11.32 7.03 17.97
C ALA A 253 12.30 7.73 16.99
N ALA A 254 12.04 7.63 15.68
CA ALA A 254 12.85 8.30 14.66
C ALA A 254 12.80 9.84 14.80
N ALA A 255 11.64 10.44 15.04
CA ALA A 255 11.49 11.89 15.26
C ALA A 255 12.28 12.38 16.48
N SER A 256 12.21 11.63 17.59
CA SER A 256 12.92 11.96 18.82
C SER A 256 14.44 11.86 18.65
N ALA A 257 14.93 10.78 18.03
CA ALA A 257 16.34 10.57 17.74
C ALA A 257 16.88 11.61 16.75
N TRP A 258 16.10 11.97 15.72
CA TRP A 258 16.45 13.03 14.78
C TRP A 258 16.55 14.40 15.46
N THR A 259 15.64 14.70 16.38
CA THR A 259 15.68 15.95 17.15
C THR A 259 16.90 16.01 18.07
N ALA A 260 17.25 14.91 18.73
CA ALA A 260 18.48 14.81 19.52
C ALA A 260 19.73 14.98 18.65
N ALA A 261 19.79 14.30 17.50
CA ALA A 261 20.92 14.43 16.56
C ALA A 261 21.09 15.89 16.06
N ARG A 262 19.99 16.57 15.74
CA ARG A 262 20.02 18.00 15.35
C ARG A 262 20.52 18.90 16.48
N ALA A 263 20.08 18.68 17.72
CA ALA A 263 20.53 19.48 18.85
C ALA A 263 22.05 19.37 19.04
N VAL A 264 22.58 18.14 19.06
CA VAL A 264 24.02 17.86 19.20
C VAL A 264 24.85 18.49 18.06
N LEU A 265 24.31 18.50 16.82
CA LEU A 265 24.94 19.14 15.66
C LEU A 265 24.98 20.67 15.77
N VAL A 266 23.90 21.29 16.24
CA VAL A 266 23.81 22.76 16.38
C VAL A 266 24.72 23.25 17.49
N ASP A 267 24.79 22.51 18.61
CA ASP A 267 25.58 22.87 19.78
C ASP A 267 27.10 22.65 19.61
N ARG A 268 27.54 22.17 18.43
CA ARG A 268 28.96 21.84 18.12
C ARG A 268 29.58 20.91 19.18
N ALA A 269 28.80 19.93 19.63
CA ALA A 269 29.24 18.95 20.61
C ALA A 269 30.41 18.10 20.10
N ASP A 270 31.05 17.34 21.00
CA ASP A 270 32.15 16.45 20.64
C ASP A 270 31.76 15.50 19.50
N PRO A 271 32.66 15.22 18.54
CA PRO A 271 32.36 14.36 17.40
C PRO A 271 31.80 12.98 17.77
N LEU A 272 32.21 12.42 18.91
CA LEU A 272 31.71 11.14 19.41
C LEU A 272 30.20 11.18 19.71
N TRP A 273 29.70 12.29 20.27
CA TRP A 273 28.26 12.45 20.54
C TRP A 273 27.45 12.61 19.27
N VAL A 274 27.98 13.32 18.27
CA VAL A 274 27.35 13.43 16.95
C VAL A 274 27.22 12.05 16.30
N VAL A 275 28.31 11.26 16.29
CA VAL A 275 28.32 9.91 15.74
C VAL A 275 27.34 9.00 16.48
N ALA A 276 27.32 9.03 17.81
CA ALA A 276 26.41 8.22 18.62
C ALA A 276 24.93 8.57 18.36
N ALA A 277 24.58 9.87 18.29
CA ALA A 277 23.21 10.30 18.03
C ALA A 277 22.74 9.93 16.62
N VAL A 278 23.59 10.10 15.59
CA VAL A 278 23.29 9.71 14.21
C VAL A 278 23.17 8.18 14.10
N ALA A 279 24.08 7.42 14.72
CA ALA A 279 24.02 5.96 14.72
C ALA A 279 22.74 5.43 15.38
N LEU A 280 22.35 5.99 16.52
CA LEU A 280 21.09 5.66 17.20
C LEU A 280 19.87 5.92 16.30
N PHE A 281 19.83 7.09 15.66
CA PHE A 281 18.77 7.43 14.71
C PHE A 281 18.69 6.42 13.55
N VAL A 282 19.83 6.10 12.91
CA VAL A 282 19.88 5.15 11.80
C VAL A 282 19.43 3.75 12.24
N VAL A 283 19.88 3.27 13.40
CA VAL A 283 19.48 1.96 13.94
C VAL A 283 17.96 1.90 14.17
N LEU A 284 17.38 2.90 14.84
CA LEU A 284 15.93 2.94 15.10
C LEU A 284 15.12 3.01 13.80
N TRP A 285 15.61 3.78 12.82
CA TRP A 285 14.97 3.91 11.51
C TRP A 285 15.01 2.59 10.72
N VAL A 286 16.16 1.91 10.69
CA VAL A 286 16.32 0.60 10.04
C VAL A 286 15.45 -0.47 10.70
N ILE A 287 15.38 -0.50 12.04
CA ILE A 287 14.48 -1.41 12.77
C ILE A 287 13.02 -1.14 12.38
N GLY A 288 12.60 0.13 12.32
CA GLY A 288 11.26 0.52 11.89
C GLY A 288 10.94 0.07 10.46
N LEU A 289 11.90 0.23 9.53
CA LEU A 289 11.77 -0.25 8.16
C LEU A 289 11.66 -1.77 8.06
N LEU A 290 12.45 -2.50 8.85
CA LEU A 290 12.40 -3.97 8.89
C LEU A 290 11.05 -4.46 9.40
N LEU A 291 10.55 -3.91 10.50
CA LEU A 291 9.23 -4.24 11.03
C LEU A 291 8.11 -3.90 10.04
N ALA A 292 8.19 -2.74 9.38
CA ALA A 292 7.25 -2.36 8.33
C ALA A 292 7.31 -3.33 7.14
N ALA A 293 8.49 -3.81 6.75
CA ALA A 293 8.68 -4.78 5.69
C ALA A 293 7.97 -6.10 5.99
N VAL A 294 8.16 -6.64 7.20
CA VAL A 294 7.51 -7.88 7.67
C VAL A 294 5.99 -7.73 7.65
N VAL A 295 5.45 -6.64 8.20
CA VAL A 295 4.00 -6.41 8.25
C VAL A 295 3.42 -6.19 6.85
N CYS A 296 4.12 -5.48 5.97
CA CYS A 296 3.69 -5.30 4.58
C CYS A 296 3.68 -6.63 3.81
N ALA A 297 4.69 -7.47 4.01
CA ALA A 297 4.74 -8.80 3.42
C ALA A 297 3.60 -9.69 3.93
N TRP A 298 3.35 -9.67 5.24
CA TRP A 298 2.22 -10.38 5.85
C TRP A 298 0.89 -9.92 5.30
N ARG A 299 0.67 -8.60 5.22
CA ARG A 299 -0.54 -8.03 4.60
C ARG A 299 -0.71 -8.48 3.15
N ALA A 300 0.36 -8.54 2.37
CA ALA A 300 0.31 -9.01 1.00
C ALA A 300 0.01 -10.52 0.91
N ALA A 301 0.61 -11.33 1.78
CA ALA A 301 0.40 -12.78 1.87
C ALA A 301 -1.03 -13.14 2.26
N VAL A 302 -1.66 -12.40 3.18
CA VAL A 302 -3.06 -12.61 3.60
C VAL A 302 -4.02 -12.59 2.40
N TRP A 303 -3.82 -11.66 1.45
CA TRP A 303 -4.64 -11.61 0.24
C TRP A 303 -4.34 -12.76 -0.72
N THR A 304 -3.07 -13.14 -0.87
CA THR A 304 -2.65 -14.24 -1.73
C THR A 304 -3.20 -15.58 -1.24
N VAL A 305 -3.01 -15.91 0.04
CA VAL A 305 -3.55 -17.14 0.67
C VAL A 305 -5.07 -17.18 0.58
N ALA A 306 -5.75 -16.05 0.81
CA ALA A 306 -7.21 -15.99 0.69
C ALA A 306 -7.71 -16.30 -0.73
N GLU A 307 -7.00 -15.84 -1.76
CA GLU A 307 -7.38 -16.11 -3.15
C GLU A 307 -7.13 -17.57 -3.55
N ILE A 308 -6.01 -18.16 -3.09
CA ILE A 308 -5.68 -19.58 -3.30
C ILE A 308 -6.77 -20.45 -2.67
N VAL A 309 -7.10 -20.21 -1.40
CA VAL A 309 -8.16 -20.94 -0.68
C VAL A 309 -9.52 -20.79 -1.37
N GLY A 310 -9.83 -19.60 -1.88
CA GLY A 310 -11.10 -19.29 -2.55
C GLY A 310 -11.31 -20.06 -3.86
N HIS A 311 -10.23 -20.46 -4.55
CA HIS A 311 -10.28 -21.26 -5.78
C HIS A 311 -10.37 -22.78 -5.54
N GLY A 312 -10.47 -23.23 -4.30
CA GLY A 312 -10.81 -24.62 -3.98
C GLY A 312 -9.66 -25.62 -4.08
N THR A 313 -8.40 -25.17 -4.12
CA THR A 313 -7.23 -26.07 -4.06
C THR A 313 -7.00 -26.73 -2.69
N PHE A 314 -7.77 -26.35 -1.66
CA PHE A 314 -7.79 -27.07 -0.39
C PHE A 314 -8.65 -28.34 -0.48
N GLY A 315 -8.00 -29.45 -0.85
CA GLY A 315 -8.49 -30.80 -0.57
C GLY A 315 -9.55 -31.39 -1.51
N GLY A 316 -9.82 -30.75 -2.65
CA GLY A 316 -10.70 -31.31 -3.69
C GLY A 316 -9.98 -31.39 -5.03
N SER A 317 -9.55 -32.59 -5.43
CA SER A 317 -9.26 -32.88 -6.83
C SER A 317 -10.54 -32.70 -7.65
N SER A 318 -10.76 -31.52 -8.23
CA SER A 318 -11.81 -31.32 -9.21
C SER A 318 -11.39 -31.76 -10.62
N ASP A 319 -10.22 -32.39 -10.78
CA ASP A 319 -9.85 -33.08 -12.00
C ASP A 319 -9.52 -34.57 -11.77
N ARG A 320 -10.52 -35.38 -12.14
CA ARG A 320 -10.53 -36.80 -12.55
C ARG A 320 -10.40 -37.90 -11.48
N ARG A 321 -11.55 -38.56 -11.30
CA ARG A 321 -11.82 -39.80 -10.56
C ARG A 321 -10.69 -40.86 -10.64
N PRO A 322 -10.25 -41.41 -9.49
CA PRO A 322 -9.77 -42.79 -9.42
C PRO A 322 -10.97 -43.70 -9.71
N GLY A 323 -11.05 -44.21 -10.93
CA GLY A 323 -12.23 -44.95 -11.42
C GLY A 323 -12.34 -45.02 -12.94
N ASP A 324 -11.51 -44.28 -13.68
CA ASP A 324 -11.31 -44.50 -15.12
C ASP A 324 -10.32 -45.66 -15.35
N TRP A 325 -10.63 -46.81 -14.75
CA TRP A 325 -10.18 -48.09 -15.27
C TRP A 325 -11.38 -48.63 -16.04
N ARG A 326 -11.37 -48.52 -17.37
CA ARG A 326 -12.18 -49.39 -18.21
C ARG A 326 -11.37 -50.65 -18.51
N PRO A 327 -11.55 -51.76 -17.76
CA PRO A 327 -11.43 -53.07 -18.33
C PRO A 327 -12.83 -53.44 -18.86
N ASP A 328 -13.02 -53.42 -20.18
CA ASP A 328 -13.96 -54.32 -20.87
C ASP A 328 -13.78 -54.09 -22.39
N GLN A 329 -12.97 -54.92 -23.04
CA GLN A 329 -13.33 -56.23 -23.60
C GLN A 329 -14.13 -56.10 -24.92
N SER A 330 -13.45 -55.65 -25.98
CA SER A 330 -13.86 -55.92 -27.36
C SER A 330 -12.96 -57.02 -27.94
N SER A 331 -13.09 -58.23 -27.41
CA SER A 331 -12.48 -59.45 -27.97
C SER A 331 -13.42 -60.63 -27.75
N ALA A 332 -14.56 -60.61 -28.42
CA ALA A 332 -15.32 -61.80 -28.83
C ALA A 332 -16.52 -61.34 -29.66
N ASN A 333 -16.39 -61.40 -30.99
CA ASN A 333 -17.50 -61.79 -31.84
C ASN A 333 -16.96 -62.85 -32.81
N LEU A 334 -17.71 -63.94 -32.85
CA LEU A 334 -17.61 -65.09 -33.75
C LEU A 334 -17.68 -64.66 -35.21
#